data_AF-G9MU67-F1
#
_entry.id   AF-G9MU67-F1
#
_cell.length_a   1.000
_cell.length_b   1.000
_cell.length_c   1.000
_cell.angle_alpha   90.00
_cell.angle_beta   90.00
_cell.angle_gamma   90.00
#
_symmetry.space_group_name_H-M   'P 1'
#
loop_
_entity.id
_entity.type
_entity.pdbx_description
1 polymer ?
#
loop_
_entity_poly.entity_id
_entity_poly.type
_entity_poly.pdbx_seq_one_letter_code
_entity_poly.pdbx_strand_id
1 'polypeptide(L)' 'LARNTITFIFLRRLEYYQGILILTTNRYTSFDPAFKSRIHFYLDYSNLCVHTRRTLWRNFMA' A
#
# COMPACT_ATOMS: atom_id res chain seq x y z
N LEU A 1 12.08 -18.38 -15.47
CA LEU A 1 11.92 -17.13 -16.25
C LEU A 1 10.53 -16.46 -16.14
N ALA A 2 9.44 -17.15 -15.77
CA ALA A 2 8.08 -16.59 -15.86
C ALA A 2 7.62 -15.66 -14.71
N ARG A 3 8.24 -15.73 -13.51
CA ARG A 3 7.76 -15.00 -12.32
C ARG A 3 7.97 -13.48 -12.39
N ASN A 4 8.93 -13.02 -13.18
CA ASN A 4 9.32 -11.60 -13.22
C ASN A 4 8.59 -10.83 -14.33
N THR A 5 7.96 -11.52 -15.29
CA THR A 5 7.27 -10.89 -16.42
C THR A 5 6.03 -10.13 -15.96
N ILE A 6 5.26 -10.69 -15.03
CA ILE A 6 4.05 -10.05 -14.49
C ILE A 6 4.43 -8.79 -13.70
N THR A 7 5.46 -8.87 -12.84
CA THR A 7 5.97 -7.71 -12.11
C THR A 7 6.43 -6.61 -13.05
N PHE A 8 7.16 -6.95 -14.11
CA PHE A 8 7.60 -5.99 -15.11
C PHE A 8 6.42 -5.31 -15.84
N ILE A 9 5.44 -6.08 -16.30
CA ILE A 9 4.25 -5.54 -16.97
C ILE A 9 3.46 -4.64 -16.02
N PHE A 10 3.34 -5.02 -14.75
CA PHE A 10 2.62 -4.24 -13.74
C PHE A 10 3.34 -2.92 -13.43
N LEU A 11 4.66 -2.93 -13.26
CA LEU A 11 5.47 -1.70 -13.10
C LEU A 11 5.32 -0.76 -14.29
N ARG A 12 5.33 -1.30 -15.52
CA ARG A 12 5.09 -0.51 -16.73
C ARG A 12 3.69 0.11 -16.72
N ARG A 13 2.65 -0.60 -16.27
CA ARG A 13 1.30 -0.05 -16.17
C ARG A 13 1.19 1.08 -15.15
N LEU A 14 1.92 1.01 -14.03
CA LEU A 14 1.95 2.08 -13.03
C LEU A 14 2.51 3.39 -13.57
N GLU A 15 3.55 3.31 -14.40
CA GLU A 15 4.24 4.48 -14.95
C GLU A 15 3.37 5.31 -15.90
N TYR A 16 2.47 4.65 -16.63
CA TYR A 16 1.58 5.30 -17.60
C TYR A 16 0.12 5.43 -17.12
N TYR A 17 -0.16 5.16 -15.83
CA TYR A 17 -1.52 5.26 -15.32
C TYR A 17 -1.94 6.73 -15.19
N GLN A 18 -2.87 7.19 -16.02
CA GLN A 18 -3.34 8.59 -16.04
C GLN A 18 -4.45 8.87 -15.01
N GLY A 19 -4.27 8.40 -13.78
CA GLY A 19 -5.27 8.57 -12.71
C GLY A 19 -4.71 8.34 -11.31
N ILE A 20 -5.61 8.27 -10.32
CA ILE A 20 -5.24 7.95 -8.94
C ILE A 20 -5.41 6.44 -8.75
N LEU A 21 -4.31 5.76 -8.46
CA LEU A 21 -4.31 4.34 -8.12
C LEU A 21 -4.13 4.16 -6.63
N ILE A 22 -5.03 3.41 -6.01
CA ILE A 22 -4.94 3.00 -4.61
C ILE A 22 -4.57 1.52 -4.56
N LEU A 23 -3.47 1.20 -3.88
CA LEU A 23 -2.99 -0.17 -3.69
C LEU A 23 -2.95 -0.49 -2.20
N THR A 24 -3.45 -1.67 -1.84
CA THR A 24 -3.41 -2.18 -0.46
C THR A 24 -2.62 -3.49 -0.44
N THR A 25 -1.68 -3.63 0.49
CA THR A 25 -0.92 -4.87 0.68
C THR A 25 -0.87 -5.24 2.15
N ASN A 26 -1.16 -6.51 2.45
CA ASN A 26 -0.96 -7.08 3.78
C ASN A 26 0.50 -7.57 3.99
N ARG A 27 1.36 -7.43 2.97
CA ARG A 27 2.75 -7.89 2.99
C ARG A 27 3.69 -6.76 2.57
N TYR A 28 3.83 -5.76 3.44
CA TYR A 28 4.74 -4.63 3.23
C TYR A 28 6.21 -5.08 3.10
N THR A 29 6.64 -6.07 3.88
CA THR A 29 8.04 -6.53 3.92
C THR A 29 8.50 -7.25 2.66
N SER A 30 7.59 -7.91 1.93
CA SER A 30 7.88 -8.56 0.65
C SER A 30 7.55 -7.68 -0.55
N PHE A 31 7.25 -6.40 -0.33
CA PHE A 31 6.91 -5.47 -1.40
C PHE A 31 8.18 -5.06 -2.17
N ASP A 32 8.14 -5.19 -3.49
CA ASP A 32 9.31 -5.01 -4.33
C ASP A 32 9.78 -3.54 -4.29
N PRO A 33 11.08 -3.27 -4.03
CA PRO A 33 11.62 -1.92 -3.97
C PRO A 33 11.38 -1.08 -5.24
N ALA A 34 11.20 -1.70 -6.42
CA ALA A 34 10.95 -0.99 -7.67
C ALA A 34 9.59 -0.28 -7.74
N PHE A 35 8.67 -0.63 -6.84
CA PHE A 35 7.44 0.13 -6.64
C PHE A 35 7.70 1.42 -5.87
N LYS A 36 8.76 1.47 -5.04
CA LYS A 36 9.07 2.62 -4.18
C LYS A 36 9.28 3.93 -4.95
N SER A 37 9.84 3.82 -6.15
CA SER A 37 10.09 4.96 -7.04
C SER A 37 8.86 5.43 -7.82
N ARG A 38 7.78 4.64 -7.86
CA ARG A 38 6.60 4.88 -8.71
C ARG A 38 5.32 5.21 -7.95
N ILE A 39 5.33 5.15 -6.61
CA ILE A 39 4.19 5.57 -5.78
C ILE A 39 4.60 6.84 -5.02
N HIS A 40 3.73 7.83 -5.11
CA HIS A 40 3.93 9.16 -4.52
C HIS A 40 3.73 9.17 -3.00
N PHE A 41 2.82 8.33 -2.50
CA PHE A 41 2.47 8.27 -1.07
C PHE A 41 2.46 6.83 -0.56
N TYR A 42 3.06 6.61 0.61
CA TYR A 42 3.01 5.34 1.33
C TYR A 42 2.33 5.59 2.67
N LEU A 43 1.23 4.87 2.90
CA LEU A 43 0.56 4.87 4.19
C LEU A 43 0.84 3.53 4.87
N ASP A 44 1.66 3.56 5.92
CA ASP A 44 1.89 2.38 6.76
C ASP A 44 0.85 2.35 7.89
N TYR A 45 0.07 1.26 7.91
CA TYR A 45 -0.91 1.01 8.96
C TYR A 45 -0.24 0.27 10.12
N SER A 46 0.51 1.01 10.92
CA SER A 46 1.11 0.50 12.14
C SER A 46 0.05 0.09 13.17
N ASN A 47 0.42 -0.83 14.06
CA ASN A 47 -0.48 -1.32 15.10
C ASN A 47 -1.02 -0.16 15.96
N LEU A 48 -2.34 -0.11 16.10
CA LEU A 48 -3.02 0.93 16.87
C LEU A 48 -2.53 0.93 18.32
N CYS A 49 -2.15 2.10 18.84
CA CYS A 49 -1.87 2.29 20.26
C CYS A 49 -3.17 2.20 21.08
N VAL A 50 -3.07 1.86 22.37
CA VAL A 50 -4.21 1.78 23.30
C VAL A 50 -5.05 3.07 23.26
N HIS A 51 -4.41 4.23 23.16
CA HIS A 51 -5.08 5.53 23.07
C HIS A 51 -5.90 5.68 21.77
N THR A 52 -5.30 5.30 20.64
CA THR A 52 -5.98 5.32 19.32
C THR A 52 -7.15 4.34 19.29
N ARG A 53 -6.98 3.13 19.83
CA ARG A 53 -8.07 2.14 19.94
C ARG A 53 -9.23 2.68 20.77
N ARG A 54 -8.94 3.28 21.93
CA ARG A 54 -9.97 3.87 22.80
C ARG A 54 -10.75 4.96 22.07
N THR A 55 -10.06 5.81 21.32
CA THR A 55 -10.69 6.88 20.55
C THR A 55 -11.58 6.32 19.45
N LEU A 56 -11.10 5.31 18.70
CA LEU A 56 -11.89 4.63 17.69
C LEU A 56 -13.15 4.02 18.29
N TRP A 57 -13.04 3.26 19.38
CA TRP A 57 -14.20 2.66 20.05
C TRP A 57 -15.21 3.70 20.54
N ARG A 58 -14.75 4.85 21.06
CA ARG A 58 -15.65 5.95 21.45
C ARG A 58 -16.38 6.54 20.25
N ASN A 59 -15.71 6.71 19.12
CA ASN A 59 -16.33 7.21 17.90
C ASN A 59 -17.32 6.21 17.28
N PHE A 60 -17.07 4.90 17.42
CA PHE A 60 -17.96 3.85 16.90
C PHE A 60 -19.21 3.62 17.78
N MET A 61 -19.17 3.99 19.06
CA MET A 61 -20.31 3.84 20.00
C MET A 61 -21.09 5.15 20.24
N ALA A 62 -20.73 6.23 19.54
CA ALA A 62 -21.51 7.46 19.47
C ALA A 62 -22.55 7.36 18.34
#